data_AF-A0A7C5I0S9-F1
#
_entry.id   AF-A0A7C5I0S9-F1
#
_cell.length_a   1.000
_cell.length_b   1.000
_cell.length_c   1.000
_cell.angle_alpha   90.00
_cell.angle_beta   90.00
_cell.angle_gamma   90.00
#
_symmetry.space_group_name_H-M   'P 1'
#
loop_
_entity.id
_entity.type
_entity.pdbx_description
1 polymer ?
#
loop_
_entity_poly.entity_id
_entity_poly.type
_entity_poly.pdbx_seq_one_letter_code
_entity_poly.pdbx_strand_id
1 'polypeptide(L)' 'MSRIGICHFRVGETDGVSLEIDKWRAALEALGHSVFLCAGRSGGEEAFLIPELSL' A
#
# COMPACT_ATOMS: atom_id res chain seq x y z
N MET A 1 -18.52 -0.83 -4.33
CA MET A 1 -17.28 -0.61 -5.10
C MET A 1 -16.78 0.80 -4.84
N SER A 2 -15.61 0.91 -4.20
CA SER A 2 -15.01 2.19 -3.79
C SER A 2 -13.52 2.18 -4.16
N ARG A 3 -12.93 3.37 -4.31
CA ARG A 3 -11.48 3.53 -4.50
C ARG A 3 -10.85 3.88 -3.16
N ILE A 4 -9.91 3.07 -2.69
CA ILE A 4 -9.30 3.20 -1.36
C ILE A 4 -7.80 3.41 -1.54
N GLY A 5 -7.24 4.41 -0.87
CA GLY A 5 -5.81 4.68 -0.84
C GLY A 5 -5.20 4.28 0.50
N ILE A 6 -4.14 3.46 0.48
CA ILE A 6 -3.32 3.16 1.65
C ILE A 6 -2.02 3.96 1.51
N CYS A 7 -1.72 4.82 2.49
CA CYS A 7 -0.56 5.70 2.47
C CYS A 7 0.40 5.33 3.60
N HIS A 8 1.66 5.01 3.27
CA HIS A 8 2.70 4.73 4.26
C HIS A 8 4.09 5.18 3.77
N PHE A 9 5.04 5.52 4.65
CA PHE A 9 6.35 6.00 4.20
C PHE A 9 7.14 4.93 3.40
N ARG A 10 6.85 3.65 3.60
CA ARG A 10 7.44 2.51 2.90
C ARG A 10 6.39 1.40 2.69
N VAL A 11 6.43 0.68 1.58
CA VAL A 11 5.59 -0.51 1.32
C VAL A 11 6.40 -1.61 0.61
N GLY A 12 5.84 -2.82 0.51
CA GLY A 12 6.42 -3.91 -0.26
C GLY A 12 7.70 -4.51 0.31
N GLU A 13 7.90 -4.45 1.63
CA GLU A 13 9.08 -5.00 2.32
C GLU A 13 8.66 -6.16 3.25
N THR A 14 9.62 -6.77 3.96
CA THR A 14 9.34 -7.92 4.85
C THR A 14 9.02 -7.54 6.29
N ASP A 15 8.84 -6.25 6.56
CA ASP A 15 8.44 -5.76 7.88
C ASP A 15 6.95 -6.02 8.15
N GLY A 16 6.57 -6.03 9.42
CA GLY A 16 5.20 -6.35 9.82
C GLY A 16 4.15 -5.39 9.25
N VAL A 17 4.48 -4.11 9.00
CA VAL A 17 3.52 -3.15 8.47
C VAL A 17 3.27 -3.41 6.99
N SER A 18 4.32 -3.69 6.22
CA SER A 18 4.18 -4.09 4.81
C SER A 18 3.29 -5.33 4.66
N LEU A 19 3.48 -6.35 5.51
CA LEU A 19 2.63 -7.55 5.51
C LEU A 19 1.16 -7.26 5.86
N GLU A 20 0.90 -6.33 6.78
CA GLU A 20 -0.46 -5.90 7.10
C GLU A 20 -1.11 -5.12 5.94
N ILE A 21 -0.33 -4.27 5.24
CA ILE A 21 -0.79 -3.54 4.05
C ILE A 21 -1.22 -4.53 2.96
N ASP A 22 -0.42 -5.55 2.68
CA ASP A 22 -0.74 -6.60 1.69
C ASP A 22 -2.02 -7.35 2.06
N LYS A 23 -2.15 -7.74 3.33
CA LYS A 23 -3.32 -8.45 3.84
C LYS A 23 -4.60 -7.61 3.71
N TRP A 24 -4.53 -6.32 4.07
CA TRP A 24 -5.68 -5.43 3.97
C TRP A 24 -6.02 -5.09 2.53
N ARG A 25 -5.03 -4.88 1.67
CA ARG A 25 -5.22 -4.72 0.23
C ARG A 25 -5.99 -5.91 -0.34
N ALA A 26 -5.51 -7.13 -0.10
CA ALA A 26 -6.15 -8.35 -0.58
C ALA A 26 -7.58 -8.51 -0.07
N ALA A 27 -7.82 -8.24 1.23
CA ALA A 27 -9.16 -8.32 1.82
C ALA A 27 -10.13 -7.31 1.21
N LEU A 28 -9.70 -6.07 0.99
CA LEU A 28 -10.53 -5.01 0.39
C LEU A 28 -10.80 -5.26 -1.10
N GLU A 29 -9.81 -5.73 -1.84
CA GLU A 29 -9.97 -6.15 -3.25
C GLU A 29 -10.95 -7.33 -3.37
N ALA A 30 -10.87 -8.31 -2.47
CA ALA A 30 -11.82 -9.44 -2.42
C ALA A 30 -13.27 -9.02 -2.14
N LEU A 31 -13.47 -7.90 -1.43
CA LEU A 31 -14.79 -7.29 -1.22
C LEU A 31 -15.27 -6.46 -2.43
N GLY A 32 -14.50 -6.41 -3.51
CA GLY A 32 -14.84 -5.68 -4.73
C GLY A 32 -14.59 -4.18 -4.61
N HIS A 33 -13.54 -3.77 -3.89
CA HIS A 33 -12.98 -2.42 -3.93
C HIS A 33 -11.73 -2.36 -4.82
N SER A 34 -11.35 -1.17 -5.26
CA SER A 34 -10.04 -0.92 -5.89
C SER A 34 -9.11 -0.27 -4.88
N VAL A 35 -7.98 -0.89 -4.60
CA VAL A 35 -7.00 -0.40 -3.62
C VAL A 35 -5.77 0.13 -4.35
N PHE A 36 -5.27 1.29 -3.91
CA PHE A 36 -4.08 1.93 -4.44
C PHE A 36 -3.10 2.18 -3.29
N LEU A 37 -1.83 1.96 -3.54
CA LEU A 37 -0.77 2.24 -2.57
C LEU A 37 -0.12 3.58 -2.89
N CYS A 38 0.15 4.39 -1.87
CA CYS A 38 0.96 5.59 -1.94
C CYS A 38 2.11 5.47 -0.95
N ALA A 39 3.35 5.69 -1.39
CA ALA A 39 4.50 5.51 -0.51
C ALA A 39 5.67 6.45 -0.76
N GLY A 40 6.49 6.68 0.27
CA GLY A 40 7.79 7.34 0.10
C GLY A 40 8.82 6.43 -0.57
N ARG A 41 8.70 5.12 -0.35
CA ARG A 41 9.54 4.08 -0.96
C ARG A 41 8.75 2.79 -1.17
N SER A 42 9.05 2.06 -2.23
CA SER A 42 8.49 0.73 -2.48
C SER A 42 9.59 -0.31 -2.63
N GLY A 43 9.46 -1.44 -1.94
CA GLY A 43 10.35 -2.61 -2.02
C GLY A 43 10.09 -3.53 -3.22
N GLY A 44 9.47 -3.01 -4.28
CA GLY A 44 9.13 -3.79 -5.49
C GLY A 44 7.63 -3.95 -5.74
N GLU A 45 6.80 -3.34 -4.89
CA GLU A 45 5.35 -3.29 -5.08
C GLU A 45 4.93 -2.06 -5.89
N GLU A 46 3.86 -2.18 -6.69
CA GLU A 46 3.32 -1.03 -7.41
C GLU A 46 2.67 -0.03 -6.44
N ALA A 47 3.27 1.16 -6.32
CA ALA A 47 2.78 2.23 -5.49
C ALA A 47 3.03 3.59 -6.15
N PHE A 48 2.12 4.53 -5.92
CA PHE A 48 2.33 5.93 -6.26
C PHE A 48 3.36 6.54 -5.31
N LEU A 49 4.52 6.91 -5.85
CA LEU A 49 5.59 7.45 -5.03
C LEU A 49 5.37 8.93 -4.70
N ILE A 50 5.36 9.25 -3.42
CA ILE A 50 5.30 10.62 -2.87
C ILE A 50 6.60 10.85 -2.10
N PRO A 51 7.62 11.50 -2.70
CA PRO A 51 8.94 11.67 -2.07
C PRO A 51 8.87 12.29 -0.67
N GLU A 52 7.92 13.18 -0.41
CA GLU A 52 7.71 13.84 0.87
C GLU A 52 7.22 12.90 1.98
N LEU A 53 6.73 11.71 1.64
CA LEU A 53 6.44 10.66 2.61
C LEU A 53 7.70 9.90 3.03
N SER A 54 8.83 10.03 2.34
CA SER A 54 10.05 9.32 2.74
C SER A 54 10.64 9.92 4.03
N LEU A 55 10.93 9.04 4.99
CA LEU A 55 11.62 9.34 6.25
C LEU A 55 13.11 9.02 6.13
#